data_AF-A0A452F3X1-F1
#
_entry.id   AF-A0A452F3X1-F1
#
_cell.length_a   1.000
_cell.length_b   1.000
_cell.length_c   1.000
_cell.angle_alpha   90.00
_cell.angle_beta   90.00
_cell.angle_gamma   90.00
#
_symmetry.space_group_name_H-M   'P 1'
#
loop_
_entity.id
_entity.type
_entity.pdbx_description
1 polymer ?
#
loop_
_entity_poly.entity_id
_entity_poly.type
_entity_poly.pdbx_seq_one_letter_code
_entity_poly.pdbx_strand_id
1 'polypeptide(L)'
;PWSLHVLVCNAAVFGLPWTLTKDGLETTFQVNHLGHFYLVQLLQDVLCRSAPARVVVVSSESHRFTDINDSSGKLDFSRLSPSKSDYWAMLAYNRSKLCNILFSNELHRRLSPRGVTSNAVHPGNMMYSALHRGWWVYTLLFTLARPFTKSMVSRQPRLPRTPLVHLSGKGTGETRAHSLPWPLTCHENESGLEHHVIRPFRGRRRGT
;
A
#
# COMPACT_ATOMS: atom_id res chain seq x y z
N PRO A 1 -18.94 -2.50 -19.96
CA PRO A 1 -18.31 -3.08 -18.75
C PRO A 1 -17.63 -1.98 -17.97
N TRP A 2 -17.70 -2.00 -16.63
CA TRP A 2 -17.13 -0.95 -15.78
C TRP A 2 -15.59 -1.07 -15.72
N SER A 3 -14.88 0.06 -15.71
CA SER A 3 -13.42 0.11 -15.57
C SER A 3 -13.00 0.21 -14.10
N LEU A 4 -11.90 -0.48 -13.75
CA LEU A 4 -11.30 -0.46 -12.42
C LEU A 4 -9.87 0.05 -12.51
N HIS A 5 -9.67 1.33 -12.24
CA HIS A 5 -8.35 1.97 -12.33
C HIS A 5 -7.56 1.90 -11.02
N VAL A 6 -8.21 1.77 -9.88
CA VAL A 6 -7.55 1.74 -8.56
C VAL A 6 -8.23 0.71 -7.66
N LEU A 7 -7.43 -0.18 -7.10
CA LEU A 7 -7.84 -1.12 -6.05
C LEU A 7 -6.98 -0.89 -4.81
N VAL A 8 -7.61 -0.66 -3.65
CA VAL A 8 -6.90 -0.45 -2.38
C VAL A 8 -7.23 -1.60 -1.42
N CYS A 9 -6.22 -2.42 -1.14
CA CYS A 9 -6.27 -3.51 -0.17
C CYS A 9 -5.93 -2.95 1.22
N ASN A 10 -6.92 -2.35 1.89
CA ASN A 10 -6.76 -1.66 3.18
C ASN A 10 -7.26 -2.47 4.38
N ALA A 11 -8.21 -3.40 4.20
CA ALA A 11 -8.87 -4.08 5.30
C ALA A 11 -7.86 -4.84 6.17
N ALA A 12 -7.95 -4.68 7.50
CA ALA A 12 -7.09 -5.40 8.42
C ALA A 12 -7.75 -5.57 9.79
N VAL A 13 -7.37 -6.64 10.48
CA VAL A 13 -7.64 -6.91 11.88
C VAL A 13 -6.33 -7.08 12.64
N PHE A 14 -6.36 -6.79 13.94
CA PHE A 14 -5.21 -6.86 14.82
C PHE A 14 -5.66 -7.18 16.25
N GLY A 15 -4.84 -7.90 17.01
CA GLY A 15 -5.06 -8.13 18.45
C GLY A 15 -6.26 -9.03 18.78
N LEU A 16 -6.77 -9.80 17.81
CA LEU A 16 -7.85 -10.74 18.04
C LEU A 16 -7.34 -11.97 18.83
N PRO A 17 -8.19 -12.61 19.66
CA PRO A 17 -7.91 -13.95 20.16
C PRO A 17 -7.74 -14.93 19.00
N TRP A 18 -6.95 -16.00 19.21
CA TRP A 18 -6.81 -17.05 18.21
C TRP A 18 -8.19 -17.62 17.84
N THR A 19 -8.51 -17.56 16.56
CA THR A 19 -9.73 -18.05 15.97
C THR A 19 -9.44 -18.53 14.56
N LEU A 20 -10.23 -19.50 14.10
CA LEU A 20 -10.23 -19.93 12.72
C LEU A 20 -11.45 -19.34 12.02
N THR A 21 -11.29 -19.01 10.75
CA THR A 21 -12.42 -18.70 9.88
C THR A 21 -13.18 -19.97 9.52
N LYS A 22 -14.30 -19.82 8.79
CA LYS A 22 -15.03 -20.94 8.18
C LYS A 22 -14.18 -21.80 7.24
N ASP A 23 -13.07 -21.26 6.73
CA ASP A 23 -12.17 -21.94 5.79
C ASP A 23 -11.01 -22.65 6.52
N GLY A 24 -11.02 -22.65 7.86
CA GLY A 24 -10.04 -23.37 8.68
C GLY A 24 -8.67 -22.69 8.80
N LEU A 25 -8.58 -21.40 8.47
CA LEU A 25 -7.34 -20.63 8.51
C LEU A 25 -7.38 -19.60 9.64
N GLU A 26 -6.21 -19.23 10.16
CA GLU A 26 -6.10 -18.21 11.20
C GLU A 26 -6.67 -16.87 10.70
N THR A 27 -7.54 -16.28 11.51
CA THR A 27 -8.34 -15.10 11.14
C THR A 27 -7.51 -13.90 10.68
N THR A 28 -6.43 -13.57 11.39
CA THR A 28 -5.57 -12.41 11.07
C THR A 28 -4.90 -12.59 9.71
N PHE A 29 -4.32 -13.76 9.47
CA PHE A 29 -3.69 -14.09 8.20
C PHE A 29 -4.69 -14.09 7.05
N GLN A 30 -5.86 -14.71 7.25
CA GLN A 30 -6.85 -14.78 6.19
C GLN A 30 -7.43 -13.41 5.85
N VAL A 31 -7.82 -12.61 6.86
CA VAL A 31 -8.41 -11.29 6.62
C VAL A 31 -7.39 -10.32 6.04
N ASN A 32 -6.19 -10.23 6.62
CA ASN A 32 -5.22 -9.20 6.26
C ASN A 32 -4.53 -9.48 4.92
N HIS A 33 -4.38 -10.76 4.57
CA HIS A 33 -3.58 -11.20 3.44
C HIS A 33 -4.37 -12.03 2.43
N LEU A 34 -4.88 -13.21 2.81
CA LEU A 34 -5.46 -14.13 1.82
C LEU A 34 -6.72 -13.59 1.15
N GLY A 35 -7.56 -12.86 1.89
CA GLY A 35 -8.75 -12.20 1.34
C GLY A 35 -8.37 -11.17 0.27
N HIS A 36 -7.34 -10.36 0.52
CA HIS A 36 -6.81 -9.42 -0.46
C HIS A 36 -6.17 -10.12 -1.65
N PHE A 37 -5.35 -11.15 -1.40
CA PHE A 37 -4.74 -11.95 -2.45
C PHE A 37 -5.81 -12.51 -3.39
N TYR A 38 -6.82 -13.16 -2.83
CA TYR A 38 -7.90 -13.78 -3.60
C TYR A 38 -8.74 -12.74 -4.37
N LEU A 39 -9.09 -11.62 -3.73
CA LEU A 39 -9.82 -10.53 -4.37
C LEU A 39 -9.07 -9.99 -5.60
N VAL A 40 -7.76 -9.76 -5.48
CA VAL A 40 -6.93 -9.28 -6.59
C VAL A 40 -6.85 -10.31 -7.71
N GLN A 41 -6.77 -11.61 -7.40
CA GLN A 41 -6.78 -12.65 -8.44
C GLN A 41 -8.09 -12.62 -9.25
N LEU A 42 -9.24 -12.51 -8.57
CA LEU A 42 -10.54 -12.42 -9.23
C LEU A 42 -10.69 -11.18 -10.11
N LEU A 43 -10.07 -10.06 -9.71
CA LEU A 43 -10.15 -8.79 -10.42
C LEU A 43 -9.01 -8.56 -11.42
N GLN A 44 -8.08 -9.50 -11.56
CA GLN A 44 -6.87 -9.32 -12.36
C GLN A 44 -7.19 -8.97 -13.81
N ASP A 45 -8.12 -9.67 -14.44
CA ASP A 45 -8.49 -9.41 -15.85
C ASP A 45 -9.23 -8.08 -16.03
N VAL A 46 -9.97 -7.64 -15.01
CA VAL A 46 -10.61 -6.31 -15.04
C VAL A 46 -9.56 -5.22 -14.92
N LEU A 47 -8.58 -5.38 -14.01
CA LEU A 47 -7.46 -4.45 -13.83
C LEU A 47 -6.62 -4.32 -15.11
N CYS A 48 -6.29 -5.44 -15.75
CA CYS A 48 -5.49 -5.42 -16.98
C CYS A 48 -6.26 -4.84 -18.17
N ARG A 49 -7.57 -5.08 -18.29
CA ARG A 49 -8.41 -4.42 -19.31
C ARG A 49 -8.60 -2.92 -19.04
N SER A 50 -8.47 -2.50 -17.79
CA SER A 50 -8.59 -1.11 -17.36
C SER A 50 -7.25 -0.36 -17.32
N ALA A 51 -6.19 -0.96 -17.87
CA ALA A 51 -4.86 -0.36 -17.88
C ALA A 51 -4.89 1.05 -18.53
N PRO A 52 -4.25 2.06 -17.91
CA PRO A 52 -3.41 1.96 -16.72
C PRO A 52 -4.21 1.80 -15.42
N ALA A 53 -3.81 0.83 -14.59
CA ALA A 53 -4.44 0.54 -13.30
C ALA A 53 -3.41 0.40 -12.18
N ARG A 54 -3.86 0.59 -10.94
CA ARG A 54 -3.01 0.60 -9.74
C ARG A 54 -3.61 -0.24 -8.62
N VAL A 55 -2.78 -1.07 -8.00
CA VAL A 55 -3.12 -1.79 -6.77
C VAL A 55 -2.27 -1.22 -5.63
N VAL A 56 -2.93 -0.81 -4.55
CA VAL A 56 -2.26 -0.31 -3.35
C VAL A 56 -2.53 -1.29 -2.22
N VAL A 57 -1.47 -1.87 -1.67
CA VAL A 57 -1.58 -2.83 -0.56
C VAL A 57 -1.10 -2.16 0.72
N VAL A 58 -1.98 -2.08 1.72
CA VAL A 58 -1.65 -1.42 2.99
C VAL A 58 -0.91 -2.39 3.91
N SER A 59 0.36 -2.09 4.14
CA SER A 59 1.23 -2.74 5.11
C SER A 59 1.43 -1.87 6.37
N SER A 60 2.42 -2.19 7.20
CA SER A 60 2.74 -1.53 8.47
C SER A 60 4.23 -1.72 8.78
N GLU A 61 4.84 -0.83 9.56
CA GLU A 61 6.25 -0.94 10.01
C GLU A 61 6.53 -2.27 10.74
N SER A 62 5.49 -2.85 11.34
CA SER A 62 5.50 -4.17 11.98
C SER A 62 6.05 -5.31 11.11
N HIS A 63 6.02 -5.19 9.78
CA HIS A 63 6.57 -6.19 8.86
C HIS A 63 8.07 -6.46 9.06
N ARG A 64 8.80 -5.55 9.72
CA ARG A 64 10.23 -5.71 10.02
C ARG A 64 10.49 -6.59 11.24
N PHE A 65 9.48 -6.75 12.10
CA PHE A 65 9.57 -7.48 13.36
C PHE A 65 8.94 -8.87 13.21
N THR A 66 9.37 -9.63 12.21
CA THR A 66 8.96 -11.03 12.02
C THR A 66 10.08 -11.97 12.38
N ASP A 67 9.72 -13.19 12.75
CA ASP A 67 10.66 -14.31 12.91
C ASP A 67 10.98 -15.02 11.59
N ILE A 68 10.42 -14.52 10.47
CA ILE A 68 10.69 -15.01 9.13
C ILE A 68 11.99 -14.35 8.64
N ASN A 69 13.12 -14.96 9.03
CA ASN A 69 14.45 -14.54 8.60
C ASN A 69 15.06 -15.51 7.57
N ASP A 70 14.22 -16.27 6.86
CA ASP A 70 14.72 -17.34 6.02
C ASP A 70 15.25 -16.82 4.67
N SER A 71 16.57 -16.70 4.58
CA SER A 71 17.30 -16.44 3.34
C SER A 71 17.15 -17.56 2.30
N SER A 72 16.61 -18.72 2.68
CA SER A 72 16.40 -19.86 1.77
C SER A 72 15.20 -19.68 0.82
N GLY A 73 14.38 -18.65 1.04
CA GLY A 73 13.21 -18.35 0.21
C GLY A 73 12.01 -19.29 0.43
N LYS A 74 12.08 -20.22 1.39
CA LYS A 74 10.97 -21.09 1.74
C LYS A 74 10.14 -20.47 2.86
N LEU A 75 8.98 -19.94 2.50
CA LEU A 75 8.00 -19.48 3.48
C LEU A 75 7.15 -20.67 3.96
N ASP A 76 7.27 -21.03 5.23
CA ASP A 76 6.47 -22.08 5.84
C ASP A 76 5.03 -21.58 6.10
N PHE A 77 4.07 -22.16 5.38
CA PHE A 77 2.65 -21.81 5.53
C PHE A 77 2.09 -22.11 6.92
N SER A 78 2.64 -23.11 7.63
CA SER A 78 2.20 -23.43 9.00
C SER A 78 2.50 -22.28 9.97
N ARG A 79 3.53 -21.46 9.68
CA ARG A 79 3.85 -20.25 10.46
C ARG A 79 2.93 -19.08 10.12
N LEU A 80 2.37 -19.04 8.92
CA LEU A 80 1.43 -17.99 8.53
C LEU A 80 0.04 -18.22 9.12
N SER A 81 -0.39 -19.48 9.22
CA SER A 81 -1.62 -19.89 9.90
C SER A 81 -1.30 -20.83 11.08
N PRO A 82 -0.76 -20.28 12.19
CA PRO A 82 -0.28 -21.09 13.30
C PRO A 82 -1.41 -21.77 14.07
N SER A 83 -1.04 -22.86 14.74
CA SER A 83 -1.90 -23.54 15.72
C SER A 83 -2.19 -22.63 16.93
N LYS A 84 -3.18 -23.02 17.75
CA LYS A 84 -3.53 -22.25 18.95
C LYS A 84 -2.37 -22.14 19.95
N SER A 85 -1.53 -23.17 20.07
CA SER A 85 -0.40 -23.17 21.02
C SER A 85 0.71 -22.21 20.62
N ASP A 86 0.87 -21.98 19.32
CA ASP A 86 1.96 -21.18 18.76
C ASP A 86 1.50 -19.76 18.37
N TYR A 87 0.24 -19.43 18.68
CA TYR A 87 -0.34 -18.16 18.31
C TYR A 87 0.11 -17.03 19.24
N TRP A 88 0.70 -16.01 18.62
CA TRP A 88 0.91 -14.73 19.24
C TRP A 88 0.39 -13.62 18.32
N ALA A 89 -0.61 -12.88 18.78
CA ALA A 89 -1.37 -11.93 17.94
C ALA A 89 -0.49 -10.88 17.25
N MET A 90 0.54 -10.38 17.95
CA MET A 90 1.53 -9.46 17.37
C MET A 90 2.29 -10.13 16.22
N LEU A 91 2.81 -11.34 16.44
CA LEU A 91 3.59 -12.03 15.41
C LEU A 91 2.74 -12.43 14.21
N ALA A 92 1.52 -12.93 14.42
CA ALA A 92 0.57 -13.21 13.35
C ALA A 92 0.29 -11.96 12.49
N TYR A 93 0.09 -10.80 13.14
CA TYR A 93 -0.06 -9.54 12.44
C TYR A 93 1.20 -9.14 11.67
N ASN A 94 2.38 -9.19 12.30
CA ASN A 94 3.66 -8.84 11.67
C ASN A 94 3.91 -9.70 10.42
N ARG A 95 3.69 -11.03 10.54
CA ARG A 95 3.78 -11.97 9.42
C ARG A 95 2.80 -11.61 8.30
N SER A 96 1.54 -11.29 8.63
CA SER A 96 0.55 -10.88 7.63
C SER A 96 0.95 -9.60 6.87
N LYS A 97 1.59 -8.64 7.57
CA LYS A 97 2.06 -7.38 6.97
C LYS A 97 3.30 -7.55 6.11
N LEU A 98 4.18 -8.51 6.46
CA LEU A 98 5.25 -8.96 5.57
C LEU A 98 4.69 -9.60 4.29
N CYS A 99 3.70 -10.49 4.40
CA CYS A 99 3.05 -11.09 3.24
C CYS A 99 2.44 -10.05 2.29
N ASN A 100 1.89 -8.96 2.82
CA ASN A 100 1.36 -7.86 1.99
C ASN A 100 2.45 -7.15 1.15
N ILE A 101 3.66 -6.99 1.69
CA ILE A 101 4.78 -6.39 0.95
C ILE A 101 5.27 -7.35 -0.14
N LEU A 102 5.49 -8.62 0.23
CA LEU A 102 5.91 -9.66 -0.71
C LEU A 102 4.91 -9.81 -1.86
N PHE A 103 3.62 -9.79 -1.53
CA PHE A 103 2.54 -9.86 -2.50
C PHE A 103 2.50 -8.64 -3.42
N SER A 104 2.64 -7.43 -2.90
CA SER A 104 2.68 -6.25 -3.76
C SER A 104 3.87 -6.28 -4.72
N ASN A 105 5.05 -6.70 -4.24
CA ASN A 105 6.24 -6.80 -5.08
C ASN A 105 6.05 -7.83 -6.20
N GLU A 106 5.52 -9.00 -5.86
CA GLU A 106 5.26 -10.06 -6.83
C GLU A 106 4.14 -9.69 -7.81
N LEU A 107 3.10 -9.02 -7.33
CA LEU A 107 2.01 -8.52 -8.16
C LEU A 107 2.51 -7.48 -9.17
N HIS A 108 3.35 -6.54 -8.71
CA HIS A 108 4.00 -5.58 -9.61
C HIS A 108 4.85 -6.31 -10.64
N ARG A 109 5.70 -7.24 -10.23
CA ARG A 109 6.58 -8.02 -11.14
C ARG A 109 5.78 -8.74 -12.23
N ARG A 110 4.60 -9.27 -11.90
CA ARG A 110 3.75 -10.02 -12.84
C ARG A 110 2.90 -9.13 -13.74
N LEU A 111 2.36 -8.03 -13.22
CA LEU A 111 1.34 -7.25 -13.92
C LEU A 111 1.85 -5.92 -14.49
N SER A 112 3.05 -5.47 -14.13
CA SER A 112 3.64 -4.26 -14.72
C SER A 112 3.80 -4.35 -16.25
N PRO A 113 4.13 -5.51 -16.87
CA PRO A 113 4.14 -5.63 -18.33
C PRO A 113 2.76 -5.49 -18.97
N ARG A 114 1.68 -5.64 -18.18
CA ARG A 114 0.28 -5.50 -18.59
C ARG A 114 -0.29 -4.11 -18.23
N GLY A 115 0.55 -3.15 -17.85
CA GLY A 115 0.13 -1.78 -17.54
C GLY A 115 -0.55 -1.62 -16.16
N VAL A 116 -0.40 -2.59 -15.26
CA VAL A 116 -0.90 -2.51 -13.88
C VAL A 116 0.27 -2.41 -12.91
N THR A 117 0.30 -1.36 -12.09
CA THR A 117 1.34 -1.20 -11.07
C THR A 117 0.82 -1.59 -9.69
N SER A 118 1.65 -2.23 -8.89
CA SER A 118 1.36 -2.49 -7.47
C SER A 118 2.37 -1.78 -6.58
N ASN A 119 1.89 -1.14 -5.51
CA ASN A 119 2.72 -0.50 -4.49
C ASN A 119 2.24 -0.91 -3.09
N ALA A 120 3.19 -1.21 -2.20
CA ALA A 120 2.90 -1.39 -0.78
C ALA A 120 3.14 -0.06 -0.06
N VAL A 121 2.22 0.31 0.84
CA VAL A 121 2.34 1.52 1.65
C VAL A 121 2.18 1.19 3.12
N HIS A 122 3.03 1.76 3.97
CA HIS A 122 2.82 1.78 5.41
C HIS A 122 2.46 3.23 5.80
N PRO A 123 1.36 3.48 6.53
CA PRO A 123 0.90 4.85 6.81
C PRO A 123 1.67 5.53 7.96
N GLY A 124 2.81 4.98 8.38
CA GLY A 124 3.66 5.47 9.48
C GLY A 124 3.36 4.83 10.85
N ASN A 125 4.27 5.05 11.81
CA ASN A 125 4.06 4.67 13.21
C ASN A 125 2.98 5.57 13.83
N MET A 126 2.05 4.94 14.56
CA MET A 126 0.94 5.60 15.26
C MET A 126 -0.15 6.25 14.40
N MET A 127 -0.66 5.56 13.40
CA MET A 127 -2.00 5.88 12.88
C MET A 127 -3.06 5.31 13.83
N TYR A 128 -3.77 6.19 14.53
CA TYR A 128 -4.90 5.86 15.41
C TYR A 128 -6.05 5.30 14.55
N SER A 129 -6.01 4.01 14.25
CA SER A 129 -7.13 3.27 13.66
C SER A 129 -7.85 2.54 14.78
N ALA A 130 -9.17 2.38 14.74
CA ALA A 130 -9.94 1.74 15.82
C ALA A 130 -9.59 0.25 16.11
N LEU A 131 -8.50 -0.26 15.56
CA LEU A 131 -7.95 -1.60 15.76
C LEU A 131 -7.53 -1.87 17.22
N HIS A 132 -7.23 -0.84 18.03
CA HIS A 132 -6.85 -0.98 19.44
C HIS A 132 -8.04 -0.90 20.42
N ARG A 133 -9.29 -0.82 19.95
CA ARG A 133 -10.47 -0.62 20.82
C ARG A 133 -10.65 -1.71 21.89
N GLY A 134 -10.05 -2.89 21.71
CA GLY A 134 -10.11 -4.01 22.65
C GLY A 134 -9.04 -4.02 23.75
N TRP A 135 -7.98 -3.21 23.66
CA TRP A 135 -6.88 -3.20 24.64
C TRP A 135 -6.75 -1.82 25.29
N TRP A 136 -7.31 -1.69 26.49
CA TRP A 136 -7.34 -0.43 27.25
C TRP A 136 -5.94 0.12 27.54
N VAL A 137 -4.94 -0.75 27.74
CA VAL A 137 -3.53 -0.35 27.94
C VAL A 137 -2.95 0.34 26.71
N TYR A 138 -3.21 -0.19 25.51
CA TYR A 138 -2.78 0.46 24.27
C TYR A 138 -3.56 1.75 24.02
N THR A 139 -4.84 1.82 24.40
CA THR A 139 -5.63 3.06 24.30
C THR A 139 -5.03 4.15 25.19
N LEU A 140 -4.60 3.82 26.41
CA LEU A 140 -3.91 4.74 27.31
C LEU A 140 -2.56 5.18 26.72
N LEU A 141 -1.76 4.24 26.21
CA LEU A 141 -0.46 4.52 25.60
C LEU A 141 -0.58 5.43 24.37
N PHE A 142 -1.54 5.16 23.49
CA PHE A 142 -1.84 5.99 22.31
C PHE A 142 -2.39 7.36 22.70
N THR A 143 -3.17 7.46 23.77
CA THR A 143 -3.67 8.74 24.30
C THR A 143 -2.53 9.60 24.84
N LEU A 144 -1.54 8.99 25.49
CA LEU A 144 -0.33 9.68 25.98
C LEU A 144 0.64 10.05 24.85
N ALA A 145 0.65 9.30 23.74
CA ALA A 145 1.47 9.60 22.57
C ALA A 145 0.85 10.65 21.62
N ARG A 146 -0.43 11.02 21.82
CA ARG A 146 -1.14 12.06 21.04
C ARG A 146 -0.38 13.36 20.80
N PRO A 147 0.29 14.00 21.78
CA PRO A 147 1.01 15.25 21.54
C PRO A 147 2.25 15.09 20.66
N PHE A 148 2.74 13.86 20.45
CA PHE A 148 3.93 13.56 19.63
C PHE A 148 3.58 12.95 18.27
N THR A 149 2.32 12.59 18.03
CA THR A 149 1.84 12.15 16.72
C THR A 149 1.45 13.37 15.88
N LYS A 150 1.98 13.45 14.64
CA LYS A 150 1.56 14.45 13.65
C LYS A 150 0.03 14.42 13.54
N SER A 151 -0.62 15.50 13.98
CA SER A 151 -2.00 15.77 13.62
C SER A 151 -2.06 15.91 12.10
N MET A 152 -3.00 15.22 11.45
CA MET A 152 -3.38 15.59 10.10
C MET A 152 -4.05 16.96 10.17
N VAL A 153 -3.25 18.02 10.08
CA VAL A 153 -3.78 19.29 9.59
C VAL A 153 -4.10 19.02 8.13
N SER A 154 -5.36 18.70 7.85
CA SER A 154 -5.92 18.75 6.51
C SER A 154 -5.86 20.22 6.04
N ARG A 155 -4.69 20.66 5.56
CA ARG A 155 -4.62 21.84 4.69
C ARG A 155 -5.26 21.39 3.37
N GLN A 156 -6.57 21.52 3.29
CA GLN A 156 -7.27 21.47 2.03
C GLN A 156 -6.71 22.61 1.17
N PRO A 157 -6.08 22.33 0.01
CA PRO A 157 -5.76 23.39 -0.93
C PRO A 157 -7.11 24.03 -1.31
N ARG A 158 -7.30 25.30 -0.96
CA ARG A 158 -8.41 26.06 -1.54
C ARG A 158 -8.16 26.04 -3.04
N LEU A 159 -9.02 25.35 -3.78
CA LEU A 159 -9.09 25.50 -5.23
C LEU A 159 -9.16 27.02 -5.51
N PRO A 160 -8.31 27.58 -6.37
CA PRO A 160 -8.48 28.97 -6.78
C PRO A 160 -9.87 29.07 -7.40
N ARG A 161 -10.73 29.90 -6.78
CA ARG A 161 -12.01 30.27 -7.39
C ARG A 161 -11.66 30.97 -8.69
N THR A 162 -11.86 30.30 -9.81
CA THR A 162 -11.83 30.96 -11.11
C THR A 162 -12.89 32.07 -11.06
N PRO A 163 -12.54 33.35 -11.32
CA PRO A 163 -13.54 34.38 -11.48
C PRO A 163 -14.38 34.02 -12.71
N LEU A 164 -15.70 34.05 -12.50
CA LEU A 164 -16.71 33.82 -13.52
C LEU A 164 -16.64 35.00 -14.51
N VAL A 165 -15.91 34.81 -15.62
CA VAL A 165 -15.88 35.82 -16.70
C VAL A 165 -17.22 35.73 -17.43
N HIS A 166 -18.06 36.72 -17.19
CA HIS A 166 -19.28 36.96 -17.95
C HIS A 166 -18.89 37.49 -19.34
N LEU A 167 -18.87 36.62 -20.35
CA LEU A 167 -18.64 37.02 -21.74
C LEU A 167 -19.95 37.56 -22.34
N SER A 168 -20.04 38.88 -22.41
CA SER A 168 -20.95 39.59 -23.32
C SER A 168 -20.15 40.02 -24.54
N GLY A 169 -20.55 39.59 -25.74
CA GLY A 169 -19.91 40.08 -26.97
C GLY A 169 -20.31 39.32 -28.23
N LYS A 170 -21.13 39.97 -29.06
CA LYS A 170 -21.32 39.68 -30.49
C LYS A 170 -19.98 39.83 -31.23
N GLY A 171 -19.70 38.97 -32.22
CA GLY A 171 -18.67 39.27 -33.21
C GLY A 171 -17.96 38.06 -33.79
N THR A 172 -18.15 37.87 -35.10
CA THR A 172 -17.43 37.06 -36.08
C THR A 172 -15.91 36.95 -35.88
N GLY A 173 -15.33 35.75 -36.05
CA GLY A 173 -13.89 35.57 -36.22
C GLY A 173 -13.40 34.16 -35.89
N GLU A 174 -13.03 33.42 -36.93
CA GLU A 174 -12.49 32.06 -36.94
C GLU A 174 -11.12 31.95 -36.25
N THR A 175 -10.86 30.91 -35.44
CA THR A 175 -9.49 30.48 -35.09
C THR A 175 -9.42 29.03 -34.59
N ARG A 176 -8.44 28.30 -35.13
CA ARG A 176 -8.15 26.87 -34.95
C ARG A 176 -7.77 26.50 -33.50
N ALA A 177 -8.29 25.38 -33.01
CA ALA A 177 -7.86 24.76 -31.76
C ALA A 177 -6.63 23.87 -31.99
N HIS A 178 -5.45 24.34 -31.58
CA HIS A 178 -4.28 23.49 -31.34
C HIS A 178 -4.30 23.02 -29.89
N SER A 179 -4.31 21.69 -29.70
CA SER A 179 -4.18 21.02 -28.40
C SER A 179 -2.80 21.29 -27.79
N LEU A 180 -2.75 22.03 -26.69
CA LEU A 180 -1.53 22.23 -25.90
C LEU A 180 -1.27 21.03 -24.95
N PRO A 181 0.00 20.65 -24.72
CA PRO A 181 0.37 19.56 -23.81
C PRO A 181 0.44 20.02 -22.35
N TRP A 182 0.14 19.09 -21.45
CA TRP A 182 0.22 19.21 -20.00
C TRP A 182 1.63 19.60 -19.50
N PRO A 183 1.82 20.66 -18.70
CA PRO A 183 3.10 20.96 -18.08
C PRO A 183 3.04 20.67 -16.58
N LEU A 184 3.83 19.71 -16.10
CA LEU A 184 4.33 19.74 -14.71
C LEU A 184 5.78 19.23 -14.70
N THR A 185 6.69 20.18 -14.89
CA THR A 185 8.06 20.15 -14.43
C THR A 185 8.09 20.03 -12.90
N CYS A 186 8.73 18.99 -12.37
CA CYS A 186 9.09 18.93 -10.96
C CYS A 186 10.35 19.79 -10.76
N HIS A 187 10.23 20.84 -9.96
CA HIS A 187 11.36 21.58 -9.42
C HIS A 187 12.22 20.66 -8.55
N GLU A 188 13.49 20.49 -8.94
CA GLU A 188 14.55 20.02 -8.07
C GLU A 188 14.78 21.05 -6.95
N ASN A 189 14.76 20.59 -5.71
CA ASN A 189 15.35 21.29 -4.59
C ASN A 189 16.43 20.38 -4.02
N GLU A 190 17.68 20.78 -4.24
CA GLU A 190 18.85 20.25 -3.56
C GLU A 190 18.75 20.55 -2.06
N SER A 191 18.72 19.49 -1.26
CA SER A 191 19.19 19.54 0.13
C SER A 191 19.76 18.16 0.45
N GLY A 192 21.08 18.10 0.57
CA GLY A 192 21.85 16.88 0.70
C GLY A 192 21.46 16.04 1.91
N LEU A 193 21.24 14.76 1.66
CA LEU A 193 21.41 13.65 2.58
C LEU A 193 21.91 12.47 1.73
N GLU A 194 23.09 11.95 2.09
CA GLU A 194 23.81 10.92 1.37
C GLU A 194 22.95 9.67 1.12
N HIS A 195 22.82 9.30 -0.16
CA HIS A 195 22.23 8.05 -0.57
C HIS A 195 23.26 6.92 -0.43
N HIS A 196 23.11 6.06 0.56
CA HIS A 196 23.66 4.71 0.52
C HIS A 196 22.89 3.89 -0.53
N VAL A 197 23.29 4.05 -1.79
CA VAL A 197 22.88 3.18 -2.89
C VAL A 197 23.68 1.88 -2.79
N ILE A 198 23.01 0.79 -2.41
CA ILE A 198 23.53 -0.57 -2.59
C ILE A 198 23.63 -0.82 -4.09
N ARG A 199 24.86 -0.82 -4.61
CA ARG A 199 25.14 -1.10 -6.03
C ARG A 199 24.86 -2.58 -6.34
N PRO A 200 24.28 -2.92 -7.50
CA PRO A 200 24.18 -4.30 -7.94
C PRO A 200 25.55 -4.88 -8.26
N PHE A 201 25.78 -6.11 -7.81
CA PHE A 201 26.98 -6.91 -8.02
C PHE A 201 27.18 -7.19 -9.53
N ARG A 202 28.13 -6.49 -10.16
CA ARG A 202 28.57 -6.81 -11.53
C ARG A 202 29.45 -8.06 -11.48
N GLY A 203 28.89 -9.19 -11.91
CA GLY A 203 29.64 -10.41 -12.17
C GLY A 203 30.74 -10.18 -13.21
N ARG A 204 31.99 -10.42 -12.80
CA ARG A 204 33.18 -10.35 -13.66
C ARG A 204 33.17 -11.56 -14.59
N ARG A 205 32.84 -11.37 -15.87
CA ARG A 205 33.18 -12.33 -16.93
C ARG A 205 34.70 -12.45 -16.98
N ARG A 206 35.25 -13.65 -16.73
CA ARG A 206 36.59 -14.01 -17.20
C ARG A 206 36.42 -14.58 -18.60
N GLY A 207 37.03 -13.93 -19.57
CA GLY A 207 37.31 -14.49 -20.88
C GLY A 207 38.72 -15.07 -20.88
N THR A 208 38.87 -16.12 -21.70
CA THR A 208 40.07 -16.90 -22.08
C THR A 208 40.80 -17.62 -20.96
#